data_AF-Q3UJK6-F1
#
_entry.id   AF-Q3UJK6-F1
#
_cell.length_a   1.000
_cell.length_b   1.000
_cell.length_c   1.000
_cell.angle_alpha   90.00
_cell.angle_beta   90.00
_cell.angle_gamma   90.00
#
_symmetry.space_group_name_H-M   'P 1'
#
loop_
_entity.id
_entity.type
_entity.pdbx_description
1 polymer ?
#
loop_
_entity_poly.entity_id
_entity_poly.type
_entity_poly.pdbx_seq_one_letter_code
_entity_poly.pdbx_strand_id
1 'polypeptide(L)'
;MDFLRNLFTQTLGLGSQKERLLDELTLEGVTRYMQSERCRKVICLVGAGISTSAGIPDFRSPSTGLYANLEKYHLPYPEAIFEISYFKKHPEPFFALAKELYPGQFKPTICHYFIRLLKEKGLLLRCYTQNIDTLERVAGLEPQDLVEAHGTFYTSHCVNTSCRKEYTMGWMKEKIFSEATPRCEQCQSVVKPDIVFFGENLPSRFSCMQSDFSKVDLLIIMGTSLQVQPFASLISKAPLATPRLLINKEKTGQTDPFLGMMMGLGGGMDFDSKKAYRDVAWLGDCDQGCLALADLLGWKKELEDLVRREHANIDAQSGSQAPNPSTTISPGKSPPPAKEAARTKEKEEQQ
;
A
#
# COMPACT_ATOMS: atom_id res chain seq x y z
N MET A 1 -24.68 -33.75 -11.17
CA MET A 1 -24.59 -34.31 -9.80
C MET A 1 -23.70 -33.47 -8.90
N ASP A 2 -22.56 -32.96 -9.37
CA ASP A 2 -21.62 -32.18 -8.54
C ASP A 2 -22.09 -30.78 -8.13
N PHE A 3 -22.93 -30.14 -8.95
CA PHE A 3 -23.53 -28.83 -8.62
C PHE A 3 -24.47 -28.93 -7.41
N LEU A 4 -25.33 -29.95 -7.37
CA LEU A 4 -26.21 -30.20 -6.22
C LEU A 4 -25.40 -30.63 -5.00
N ARG A 5 -24.33 -31.42 -5.17
CA ARG A 5 -23.43 -31.79 -4.08
C ARG A 5 -22.79 -30.56 -3.45
N ASN A 6 -22.23 -29.65 -4.23
CA ASN A 6 -21.64 -28.40 -3.75
C ASN A 6 -22.67 -27.47 -3.10
N LEU A 7 -23.89 -27.39 -3.66
CA LEU A 7 -24.98 -26.63 -3.07
C LEU A 7 -25.41 -27.23 -1.72
N PHE A 8 -25.51 -28.55 -1.60
CA PHE A 8 -25.81 -29.23 -0.34
C PHE A 8 -24.68 -29.09 0.70
N THR A 9 -23.41 -29.12 0.30
CA THR A 9 -22.24 -28.89 1.18
C THR A 9 -22.23 -27.46 1.73
N GLN A 10 -22.58 -26.46 0.91
CA GLN A 10 -22.66 -25.06 1.35
C GLN A 10 -23.90 -24.77 2.21
N THR A 11 -25.04 -25.41 1.93
CA THR A 11 -26.33 -25.10 2.58
C THR A 11 -26.51 -25.87 3.90
N LEU A 12 -25.87 -27.02 4.10
CA LEU A 12 -26.01 -27.86 5.30
C LEU A 12 -24.79 -27.82 6.26
N GLY A 13 -23.77 -26.99 6.01
CA GLY A 13 -22.61 -26.88 6.90
C GLY A 13 -21.75 -28.15 7.02
N LEU A 14 -22.03 -29.18 6.21
CA LEU A 14 -21.35 -30.46 6.19
C LEU A 14 -20.18 -30.41 5.19
N GLY A 15 -19.11 -29.67 5.50
CA GLY A 15 -17.90 -29.68 4.66
C GLY A 15 -16.78 -28.71 4.98
N SER A 16 -16.96 -27.75 5.90
CA SER A 16 -15.85 -26.91 6.38
C SER A 16 -15.96 -26.76 7.89
N GLN A 17 -15.39 -27.73 8.61
CA GLN A 17 -15.29 -27.61 10.06
C GLN A 17 -14.48 -26.36 10.39
N LYS A 18 -15.04 -25.51 11.27
CA LYS A 18 -14.30 -24.45 11.95
C LYS A 18 -13.35 -25.13 12.94
N GLU A 19 -12.22 -25.63 12.45
CA GLU A 19 -11.13 -26.10 13.30
C GLU A 19 -10.36 -24.89 13.83
N ARG A 20 -10.13 -24.87 15.14
CA ARG A 20 -9.24 -23.88 15.77
C ARG A 20 -7.81 -24.41 15.72
N LEU A 21 -7.00 -23.79 14.88
CA LEU A 21 -5.58 -24.15 14.72
C LEU A 21 -4.64 -23.42 15.70
N LEU A 22 -5.06 -22.25 16.18
CA LEU A 22 -4.32 -21.50 17.21
C LEU A 22 -4.67 -22.01 18.60
N ASP A 23 -3.65 -22.32 19.40
CA ASP A 23 -3.83 -22.67 20.81
C ASP A 23 -4.35 -21.47 21.62
N GLU A 24 -3.86 -20.26 21.33
CA GLU A 24 -4.33 -18.99 21.88
C GLU A 24 -4.45 -17.89 20.80
N LEU A 25 -5.37 -16.95 20.99
CA LEU A 25 -5.61 -15.85 20.05
C LEU A 25 -4.69 -14.66 20.37
N THR A 26 -3.38 -14.90 20.37
CA THR A 26 -2.35 -13.90 20.65
C THR A 26 -1.22 -13.96 19.61
N LEU A 27 -0.29 -13.01 19.67
CA LEU A 27 0.88 -13.02 18.80
C LEU A 27 1.77 -14.25 19.08
N GLU A 28 1.85 -14.67 20.34
CA GLU A 28 2.58 -15.88 20.78
C GLU A 28 1.92 -17.15 20.22
N GLY A 29 0.58 -17.24 20.23
CA GLY A 29 -0.14 -18.36 19.61
C GLY A 29 0.09 -18.44 18.09
N VAL A 30 0.06 -17.29 17.41
CA VAL A 30 0.42 -17.23 15.97
C VAL A 30 1.88 -17.63 15.74
N THR A 31 2.80 -17.22 16.60
CA THR A 31 4.22 -17.58 16.52
C THR A 31 4.40 -19.09 16.62
N ARG A 32 3.79 -19.75 17.62
CA ARG A 32 3.87 -21.21 17.76
C ARG A 32 3.25 -21.94 16.57
N TYR A 33 2.16 -21.41 16.02
CA TYR A 33 1.58 -21.94 14.79
C TYR A 33 2.55 -21.80 13.58
N MET A 34 3.20 -20.65 13.42
CA MET A 34 4.21 -20.42 12.38
C MET A 34 5.41 -21.36 12.49
N GLN A 35 5.83 -21.71 13.71
CA GLN A 35 6.93 -22.66 13.96
C GLN A 35 6.52 -24.13 13.75
N SER A 36 5.23 -24.43 13.72
CA SER A 36 4.71 -25.78 13.53
C SER A 36 4.86 -26.28 12.08
N GLU A 37 4.69 -27.59 11.88
CA GLU A 37 4.70 -28.16 10.53
C GLU A 37 3.48 -27.80 9.68
N ARG A 38 2.41 -27.30 10.31
CA ARG A 38 1.16 -26.93 9.65
C ARG A 38 1.22 -25.59 8.93
N CYS A 39 2.21 -24.74 9.24
CA CYS A 39 2.36 -23.42 8.61
C CYS A 39 3.55 -23.45 7.63
N ARG A 40 3.24 -23.46 6.33
CA ARG A 40 4.23 -23.49 5.25
C ARG A 40 4.02 -22.42 4.20
N LYS A 41 2.80 -21.89 4.09
CA LYS A 41 2.37 -20.93 3.07
C LYS A 41 1.69 -19.72 3.70
N VAL A 42 2.45 -18.63 3.81
CA VAL A 42 1.99 -17.35 4.34
C VAL A 42 1.64 -16.42 3.19
N ILE A 43 0.45 -15.81 3.23
CA ILE A 43 0.11 -14.68 2.36
C ILE A 43 0.11 -13.40 3.19
N CYS A 44 0.82 -12.39 2.70
CA CYS A 44 0.77 -11.04 3.24
C CYS A 44 -0.23 -10.19 2.45
N LEU A 45 -1.14 -9.51 3.14
CA LEU A 45 -2.03 -8.50 2.57
C LEU A 45 -1.64 -7.14 3.13
N VAL A 46 -1.09 -6.26 2.31
CA VAL A 46 -0.50 -5.01 2.79
C VAL A 46 -1.08 -3.78 2.12
N GLY A 47 -1.09 -2.67 2.85
CA GLY A 47 -1.50 -1.35 2.36
C GLY A 47 -0.61 -0.24 2.89
N ALA A 48 -1.06 1.01 2.73
CA ALA A 48 -0.19 2.19 2.87
C ALA A 48 0.44 2.34 4.27
N GLY A 49 -0.18 1.78 5.31
CA GLY A 49 0.32 1.80 6.68
C GLY A 49 1.72 1.20 6.82
N ILE A 50 2.11 0.22 5.99
CA ILE A 50 3.46 -0.36 6.04
C ILE A 50 4.55 0.58 5.52
N SER A 51 4.17 1.63 4.75
CA SER A 51 5.08 2.60 4.14
C SER A 51 5.12 3.94 4.88
N THR A 52 4.26 4.15 5.89
CA THR A 52 4.18 5.43 6.62
C THR A 52 5.47 5.80 7.35
N SER A 53 6.17 4.83 7.94
CA SER A 53 7.48 5.06 8.60
C SER A 53 8.62 5.29 7.60
N ALA A 54 8.42 5.00 6.32
CA ALA A 54 9.36 5.39 5.26
C ALA A 54 9.23 6.87 4.86
N GLY A 55 8.22 7.59 5.38
CA GLY A 55 7.93 8.98 5.01
C GLY A 55 6.91 9.12 3.86
N ILE A 56 6.29 8.02 3.43
CA ILE A 56 5.22 8.04 2.43
C ILE A 56 3.88 8.19 3.16
N PRO A 57 3.14 9.29 3.00
CA PRO A 57 1.86 9.46 3.68
C PRO A 57 0.87 8.40 3.20
N ASP A 58 0.00 7.93 4.10
CA ASP A 58 -1.15 7.14 3.66
C ASP A 58 -2.16 8.03 2.92
N PHE A 59 -3.23 7.44 2.40
CA PHE A 59 -4.25 8.23 1.70
C PHE A 59 -5.23 8.94 2.63
N ARG A 60 -5.55 8.34 3.79
CA ARG A 60 -6.80 8.62 4.53
C ARG A 60 -6.61 9.13 5.95
N SER A 61 -5.39 9.10 6.50
CA SER A 61 -5.16 9.56 7.87
C SER A 61 -5.58 11.02 8.03
N PRO A 62 -6.33 11.38 9.08
CA PRO A 62 -6.70 12.76 9.32
C PRO A 62 -5.46 13.67 9.38
N SER A 63 -5.50 14.82 8.71
CA SER A 63 -4.46 15.87 8.68
C SER A 63 -3.11 15.51 8.02
N THR A 64 -2.70 14.24 8.02
CA THR A 64 -1.40 13.79 7.49
C THR A 64 -1.53 12.98 6.20
N GLY A 65 -2.71 12.43 5.94
CA GLY A 65 -2.99 11.67 4.73
C GLY A 65 -2.93 12.54 3.49
N LEU A 66 -2.67 11.90 2.36
CA LEU A 66 -2.51 12.54 1.06
C LEU A 66 -3.69 13.43 0.71
N TYR A 67 -4.93 12.96 0.95
CA TYR A 67 -6.16 13.70 0.64
C TYR A 67 -6.32 15.01 1.43
N ALA A 68 -5.71 15.13 2.62
CA ALA A 68 -5.74 16.36 3.40
C ALA A 68 -4.83 17.46 2.82
N ASN A 69 -3.94 17.13 1.88
CA ASN A 69 -2.90 18.02 1.37
C ASN A 69 -3.03 18.29 -0.15
N LEU A 70 -4.22 18.05 -0.74
CA LEU A 70 -4.46 18.21 -2.18
C LEU A 70 -5.08 19.55 -2.60
N GLU A 71 -5.34 20.47 -1.66
CA GLU A 71 -6.04 21.74 -1.96
C GLU A 71 -5.37 22.55 -3.08
N LYS A 72 -4.03 22.55 -3.13
CA LYS A 72 -3.22 23.23 -4.15
C LYS A 72 -3.52 22.79 -5.59
N TYR A 73 -4.09 21.61 -5.78
CA TYR A 73 -4.41 21.05 -7.09
C TYR A 73 -5.78 21.47 -7.62
N HIS A 74 -6.58 22.21 -6.84
CA HIS A 74 -7.89 22.72 -7.23
C HIS A 74 -8.82 21.62 -7.80
N LEU A 75 -8.78 20.45 -7.17
CA LEU A 75 -9.58 19.28 -7.57
C LEU A 75 -11.05 19.48 -7.20
N PRO A 76 -12.00 18.90 -7.94
CA PRO A 76 -13.42 18.96 -7.58
C PRO A 76 -13.71 18.22 -6.25
N TYR A 77 -12.92 17.19 -5.95
CA TYR A 77 -12.87 16.44 -4.70
C TYR A 77 -11.54 15.67 -4.65
N PRO A 78 -11.02 15.26 -3.47
CA PRO A 78 -9.68 14.70 -3.32
C PRO A 78 -9.39 13.47 -4.19
N GLU A 79 -10.35 12.56 -4.33
CA GLU A 79 -10.21 11.30 -5.07
C GLU A 79 -10.08 11.50 -6.59
N ALA A 80 -10.50 12.66 -7.12
CA ALA A 80 -10.50 12.94 -8.56
C ALA A 80 -9.10 12.81 -9.17
N ILE A 81 -8.03 13.11 -8.41
CA ILE A 81 -6.64 12.97 -8.90
C ILE A 81 -6.29 11.52 -9.26
N PHE A 82 -7.01 10.54 -8.71
CA PHE A 82 -6.84 9.11 -8.97
C PHE A 82 -7.98 8.51 -9.78
N GLU A 83 -8.87 9.31 -10.38
CA GLU A 83 -9.90 8.82 -11.31
C GLU A 83 -9.42 8.85 -12.76
N ILE A 84 -9.62 7.75 -13.49
CA ILE A 84 -9.14 7.64 -14.88
C ILE A 84 -9.82 8.63 -15.83
N SER A 85 -11.09 8.95 -15.55
CA SER A 85 -11.90 9.92 -16.30
C SER A 85 -11.34 11.34 -16.16
N TYR A 86 -10.92 11.71 -14.94
CA TYR A 86 -10.31 13.00 -14.63
C TYR A 86 -8.89 13.07 -15.20
N PHE A 87 -8.06 12.06 -14.95
CA PHE A 87 -6.66 11.99 -15.44
C PHE A 87 -6.56 12.15 -16.95
N LYS A 88 -7.49 11.56 -17.73
CA LYS A 88 -7.49 11.69 -19.19
C LYS A 88 -7.72 13.12 -19.69
N LYS A 89 -8.37 13.97 -18.88
CA LYS A 89 -8.66 15.38 -19.19
C LYS A 89 -7.64 16.33 -18.56
N HIS A 90 -7.22 16.04 -17.34
CA HIS A 90 -6.35 16.85 -16.50
C HIS A 90 -5.26 15.95 -15.88
N PRO A 91 -4.25 15.51 -16.65
CA PRO A 91 -3.18 14.66 -16.13
C PRO A 91 -2.17 15.43 -15.25
N GLU A 92 -2.12 16.75 -15.35
CA GLU A 92 -1.11 17.61 -14.72
C GLU A 92 -1.09 17.50 -13.18
N PRO A 93 -2.24 17.54 -12.47
CA PRO A 93 -2.25 17.39 -11.02
C PRO A 93 -1.62 16.08 -10.54
N PHE A 94 -1.92 14.98 -11.22
CA PHE A 94 -1.34 13.68 -10.89
C PHE A 94 0.19 13.68 -11.08
N PHE A 95 0.70 14.23 -12.18
CA PHE A 95 2.15 14.24 -12.43
C PHE A 95 2.90 15.20 -11.50
N ALA A 96 2.29 16.33 -11.14
CA ALA A 96 2.83 17.22 -10.11
C ALA A 96 2.91 16.49 -8.76
N LEU A 97 1.86 15.76 -8.39
CA LEU A 97 1.88 14.95 -7.17
C LEU A 97 2.89 13.79 -7.24
N ALA A 98 2.98 13.11 -8.38
CA ALA A 98 3.92 12.01 -8.58
C ALA A 98 5.38 12.48 -8.45
N LYS A 99 5.69 13.73 -8.80
CA LYS A 99 7.01 14.34 -8.58
C LYS A 99 7.36 14.44 -7.09
N GLU A 100 6.38 14.80 -6.26
CA GLU A 100 6.55 14.95 -4.80
C GLU A 100 6.72 13.60 -4.09
N LEU A 101 6.15 12.53 -4.66
CA LEU A 101 6.12 11.20 -4.06
C LEU A 101 6.95 10.16 -4.83
N TYR A 102 7.88 10.59 -5.68
CA TYR A 102 8.50 9.69 -6.65
C TYR A 102 9.33 8.57 -6.00
N PRO A 103 9.18 7.29 -6.42
CA PRO A 103 9.95 6.16 -5.90
C PRO A 103 11.47 6.35 -5.99
N GLY A 104 12.20 5.86 -4.97
CA GLY A 104 13.66 5.96 -4.87
C GLY A 104 14.17 7.09 -3.97
N GLN A 105 13.28 7.90 -3.39
CA GLN A 105 13.60 8.78 -2.26
C GLN A 105 13.39 8.10 -0.90
N PHE A 106 12.74 6.95 -0.90
CA PHE A 106 12.27 6.28 0.30
C PHE A 106 12.95 4.92 0.46
N LYS A 107 13.23 4.55 1.71
CA LYS A 107 13.81 3.26 2.08
C LYS A 107 12.69 2.33 2.56
N PRO A 108 12.68 1.04 2.18
CA PRO A 108 11.70 0.09 2.71
C PRO A 108 11.76 0.02 4.24
N THR A 109 10.61 -0.20 4.84
CA THR A 109 10.46 -0.24 6.31
C THR A 109 10.82 -1.62 6.88
N ILE A 110 10.86 -1.74 8.21
CA ILE A 110 11.09 -3.02 8.87
C ILE A 110 10.02 -4.03 8.48
N CYS A 111 8.77 -3.58 8.33
CA CYS A 111 7.67 -4.40 7.85
C CYS A 111 7.94 -5.00 6.46
N HIS A 112 8.50 -4.23 5.51
CA HIS A 112 8.88 -4.74 4.19
C HIS A 112 9.96 -5.83 4.29
N TYR A 113 11.00 -5.59 5.10
CA TYR A 113 12.08 -6.56 5.29
C TYR A 113 11.63 -7.80 6.08
N PHE A 114 10.61 -7.71 6.92
CA PHE A 114 9.98 -8.89 7.52
C PHE A 114 9.34 -9.79 6.46
N ILE A 115 8.66 -9.21 5.46
CA ILE A 115 8.11 -9.97 4.33
C ILE A 115 9.25 -10.59 3.49
N ARG A 116 10.37 -9.87 3.31
CA ARG A 116 11.58 -10.42 2.70
C ARG A 116 12.13 -11.61 3.49
N LEU A 117 12.14 -11.58 4.82
CA LEU A 117 12.53 -12.75 5.63
C LEU A 117 11.57 -13.92 5.48
N LEU A 118 10.25 -13.69 5.36
CA LEU A 118 9.31 -14.78 5.05
C LEU A 118 9.66 -15.46 3.72
N LYS A 119 10.08 -14.69 2.71
CA LYS A 119 10.57 -15.24 1.44
C LYS A 119 11.86 -16.04 1.64
N GLU A 120 12.86 -15.47 2.31
CA GLU A 120 14.16 -16.13 2.51
C GLU A 120 14.05 -17.42 3.33
N LYS A 121 13.06 -17.50 4.22
CA LYS A 121 12.74 -18.70 5.01
C LYS A 121 11.78 -19.66 4.31
N GLY A 122 11.42 -19.41 3.05
CA GLY A 122 10.58 -20.29 2.23
C GLY A 122 9.11 -20.36 2.66
N LEU A 123 8.65 -19.41 3.49
CA LEU A 123 7.28 -19.37 4.01
C LEU A 123 6.35 -18.49 3.16
N LEU A 124 6.88 -17.46 2.49
CA LEU A 124 6.07 -16.56 1.69
C LEU A 124 5.49 -17.28 0.46
N LEU A 125 4.17 -17.39 0.40
CA LEU A 125 3.44 -17.81 -0.80
C LEU A 125 3.21 -16.63 -1.74
N ARG A 126 2.72 -15.50 -1.20
CA ARG A 126 2.48 -14.28 -1.96
C ARG A 126 2.39 -13.05 -1.05
N CYS A 127 2.82 -11.91 -1.55
CA CYS A 127 2.51 -10.59 -1.01
C CYS A 127 1.55 -9.87 -1.96
N TYR A 128 0.30 -9.66 -1.52
CA TYR A 128 -0.65 -8.79 -2.20
C TYR A 128 -0.53 -7.40 -1.60
N THR A 129 -0.17 -6.42 -2.42
CA THR A 129 -0.01 -5.04 -1.98
C THR A 129 -1.02 -4.11 -2.65
N GLN A 130 -1.57 -3.18 -1.89
CA GLN A 130 -2.34 -2.05 -2.39
C GLN A 130 -1.45 -0.86 -2.73
N ASN A 131 -0.18 -0.91 -2.33
CA ASN A 131 0.77 0.18 -2.51
C ASN A 131 1.28 0.22 -3.95
N ILE A 132 1.70 1.41 -4.36
CA ILE A 132 2.27 1.69 -5.67
C ILE A 132 3.71 2.22 -5.56
N ASP A 133 4.23 2.36 -4.34
CA ASP A 133 5.53 2.95 -4.03
C ASP A 133 6.73 2.06 -4.42
N THR A 134 6.49 0.80 -4.73
CA THR A 134 7.47 -0.23 -5.14
C THR A 134 8.46 -0.66 -4.05
N LEU A 135 8.26 -0.27 -2.79
CA LEU A 135 9.18 -0.59 -1.70
C LEU A 135 9.30 -2.09 -1.43
N GLU A 136 8.30 -2.89 -1.79
CA GLU A 136 8.39 -4.35 -1.76
C GLU A 136 9.48 -4.88 -2.68
N ARG A 137 9.60 -4.32 -3.89
CA ARG A 137 10.64 -4.67 -4.87
C ARG A 137 12.01 -4.21 -4.39
N VAL A 138 12.09 -3.01 -3.83
CA VAL A 138 13.33 -2.47 -3.26
C VAL A 138 13.80 -3.30 -2.06
N ALA A 139 12.88 -3.83 -1.26
CA ALA A 139 13.18 -4.79 -0.18
C ALA A 139 13.61 -6.18 -0.70
N GLY A 140 13.56 -6.40 -2.01
CA GLY A 140 14.01 -7.62 -2.67
C GLY A 140 12.90 -8.62 -3.00
N LEU A 141 11.61 -8.29 -2.89
CA LEU A 141 10.58 -9.19 -3.40
C LEU A 141 10.59 -9.19 -4.93
N GLU A 142 10.57 -10.38 -5.51
CA GLU A 142 10.64 -10.58 -6.95
C GLU A 142 9.23 -10.58 -7.56
N PRO A 143 9.08 -10.41 -8.90
CA PRO A 143 7.77 -10.39 -9.54
C PRO A 143 6.89 -11.60 -9.21
N GLN A 144 7.49 -12.78 -9.06
CA GLN A 144 6.78 -13.98 -8.66
C GLN A 144 6.20 -13.88 -7.24
N ASP A 145 6.83 -13.18 -6.30
CA ASP A 145 6.31 -13.09 -4.92
C ASP A 145 5.14 -12.12 -4.81
N LEU A 146 5.02 -11.18 -5.75
CA LEU A 146 4.16 -10.02 -5.63
C LEU A 146 2.87 -10.13 -6.45
N VAL A 147 1.80 -9.56 -5.92
CA VAL A 147 0.62 -9.11 -6.66
C VAL A 147 0.40 -7.64 -6.29
N GLU A 148 0.85 -6.74 -7.15
CA GLU A 148 0.61 -5.30 -7.05
C GLU A 148 -0.83 -5.00 -7.47
N ALA A 149 -1.77 -5.12 -6.53
CA ALA A 149 -3.20 -5.12 -6.82
C ALA A 149 -3.68 -3.79 -7.40
N HIS A 150 -3.06 -2.68 -7.02
CA HIS A 150 -3.31 -1.35 -7.57
C HIS A 150 -2.23 -0.91 -8.57
N GLY A 151 -1.52 -1.87 -9.17
CA GLY A 151 -0.52 -1.60 -10.18
C GLY A 151 0.77 -1.02 -9.62
N THR A 152 1.61 -0.44 -10.49
CA THR A 152 2.99 -0.11 -10.15
C THR A 152 3.52 1.10 -10.94
N PHE A 153 4.47 1.83 -10.35
CA PHE A 153 5.28 2.84 -11.06
C PHE A 153 6.45 2.23 -11.84
N TYR A 154 6.70 0.92 -11.70
CA TYR A 154 7.84 0.25 -12.31
C TYR A 154 7.80 0.26 -13.86
N THR A 155 6.60 0.20 -14.43
CA THR A 155 6.34 0.30 -15.87
C THR A 155 5.26 1.34 -16.14
N SER A 156 5.22 1.82 -17.39
CA SER A 156 4.24 2.82 -17.83
C SER A 156 3.83 2.52 -19.27
N HIS A 157 2.58 2.79 -19.62
CA HIS A 157 2.06 2.55 -20.96
C HIS A 157 1.41 3.79 -21.57
N CYS A 158 1.58 3.95 -22.89
CA CYS A 158 0.75 4.85 -23.66
C CYS A 158 -0.75 4.53 -23.45
N VAL A 159 -1.56 5.56 -23.18
CA VAL A 159 -3.01 5.39 -22.95
C VAL A 159 -3.78 5.08 -24.23
N ASN A 160 -3.19 5.34 -25.41
CA ASN A 160 -3.81 4.99 -26.68
C ASN A 160 -3.82 3.47 -26.86
N THR A 161 -5.03 2.90 -26.95
CA THR A 161 -5.27 1.45 -27.06
C THR A 161 -4.69 0.82 -28.32
N SER A 162 -4.52 1.59 -29.40
CA SER A 162 -3.90 1.10 -30.64
C SER A 162 -2.36 1.17 -30.62
N CYS A 163 -1.77 1.85 -29.63
CA CYS A 163 -0.32 1.98 -29.49
C CYS A 163 0.22 1.14 -28.34
N ARG A 164 -0.22 1.42 -27.10
CA ARG A 164 0.23 0.71 -25.88
C ARG A 164 1.74 0.52 -25.75
N LYS A 165 2.56 1.42 -26.31
CA LYS A 165 4.02 1.38 -26.11
C LYS A 165 4.35 1.46 -24.61
N GLU A 166 5.16 0.52 -24.15
CA GLU A 166 5.70 0.46 -22.79
C GLU A 166 6.90 1.42 -22.64
N TYR A 167 7.03 2.02 -21.45
CA TYR A 167 8.12 2.88 -21.04
C TYR A 167 8.62 2.45 -19.65
N THR A 168 9.93 2.58 -19.43
CA THR A 168 10.56 2.20 -18.17
C THR A 168 10.34 3.26 -17.08
N MET A 169 10.47 2.86 -15.81
CA MET A 169 10.47 3.79 -14.68
C MET A 169 11.50 4.92 -14.83
N GLY A 170 12.66 4.65 -15.45
CA GLY A 170 13.69 5.68 -15.70
C GLY A 170 13.22 6.76 -16.68
N TRP A 171 12.58 6.36 -17.78
CA TRP A 171 11.99 7.29 -18.74
C TRP A 171 10.88 8.13 -18.10
N MET A 172 10.01 7.48 -17.32
CA MET A 172 8.91 8.17 -16.61
C MET A 172 9.45 9.18 -15.60
N LYS A 173 10.51 8.82 -14.88
CA LYS A 173 11.21 9.71 -13.92
C LYS A 173 11.72 10.96 -14.62
N GLU A 174 12.44 10.80 -15.73
CA GLU A 174 12.96 11.93 -16.50
C GLU A 174 11.85 12.92 -16.88
N LYS A 175 10.71 12.43 -17.40
CA LYS A 175 9.59 13.29 -17.82
C LYS A 175 8.90 13.99 -16.66
N ILE A 176 8.65 13.29 -15.55
CA ILE A 176 8.02 13.88 -14.36
C ILE A 176 8.92 14.97 -13.76
N PHE A 177 10.22 14.73 -13.66
CA PHE A 177 11.16 15.71 -13.09
C PHE A 177 11.43 16.91 -14.00
N SER A 178 11.26 16.76 -15.33
CA SER A 178 11.31 17.87 -16.27
C SER A 178 10.03 18.73 -16.31
N GLU A 179 9.05 18.48 -15.43
CA GLU A 179 7.77 19.19 -15.36
C GLU A 179 6.95 19.14 -16.66
N ALA A 180 7.19 18.12 -17.48
CA ALA A 180 6.47 17.92 -18.73
C ALA A 180 5.51 16.73 -18.58
N THR A 181 4.26 16.91 -19.03
CA THR A 181 3.32 15.78 -19.13
C THR A 181 3.92 14.70 -20.02
N PRO A 182 4.14 13.46 -19.53
CA PRO A 182 4.73 12.38 -20.30
C PRO A 182 3.88 12.06 -21.53
N ARG A 183 4.47 12.18 -22.72
CA ARG A 183 3.82 11.91 -24.01
C ARG A 183 4.53 10.80 -24.77
N CYS A 184 3.73 9.97 -25.43
CA CYS A 184 4.23 8.84 -26.19
C CYS A 184 5.00 9.32 -27.41
N GLU A 185 6.23 8.85 -27.57
CA GLU A 185 7.11 9.17 -28.70
C GLU A 185 6.55 8.74 -30.06
N GLN A 186 5.62 7.77 -30.10
CA GLN A 186 5.02 7.27 -31.34
C GLN A 186 3.73 7.97 -31.74
N CYS A 187 2.88 8.36 -30.78
CA CYS A 187 1.52 8.84 -31.08
C CYS A 187 1.10 10.09 -30.29
N GLN A 188 2.00 10.67 -29.48
CA GLN A 188 1.81 11.91 -28.70
C GLN A 188 0.69 11.88 -27.64
N SER A 189 -0.02 10.75 -27.51
CA SER A 189 -0.96 10.49 -26.41
C SER A 189 -0.21 10.42 -25.08
N VAL A 190 -0.91 10.68 -23.97
CA VAL A 190 -0.32 10.64 -22.63
C VAL A 190 0.22 9.23 -22.32
N VAL A 191 1.35 9.15 -21.64
CA VAL A 191 1.87 7.91 -21.06
C VAL A 191 1.52 7.91 -19.58
N LYS A 192 0.84 6.86 -19.11
CA LYS A 192 0.42 6.71 -17.72
C LYS A 192 1.26 5.63 -17.04
N PRO A 193 1.73 5.83 -15.80
CA PRO A 193 2.22 4.74 -14.97
C PRO A 193 1.20 3.61 -14.87
N ASP A 194 1.65 2.37 -14.75
CA ASP A 194 0.79 1.19 -14.69
C ASP A 194 0.13 0.99 -13.31
N ILE A 195 -0.19 2.10 -12.64
CA ILE A 195 -1.02 2.14 -11.44
C ILE A 195 -2.50 2.06 -11.84
N VAL A 196 -3.34 1.49 -10.99
CA VAL A 196 -4.78 1.34 -11.24
C VAL A 196 -5.50 2.56 -10.69
N PHE A 197 -6.04 3.39 -11.58
CA PHE A 197 -6.90 4.51 -11.20
C PHE A 197 -8.31 3.98 -10.87
N PHE A 198 -9.09 4.74 -10.09
CA PHE A 198 -10.51 4.48 -9.92
C PHE A 198 -11.21 4.49 -11.29
N GLY A 199 -12.03 3.46 -11.53
CA GLY A 199 -12.67 3.20 -12.82
C GLY A 199 -11.88 2.28 -13.76
N GLU A 200 -10.65 1.88 -13.40
CA GLU A 200 -9.88 0.86 -14.14
C GLU A 200 -10.06 -0.54 -13.54
N ASN A 201 -9.86 -1.56 -14.37
CA ASN A 201 -9.83 -2.95 -13.90
C ASN A 201 -8.49 -3.22 -13.17
N LEU A 202 -8.55 -4.06 -12.14
CA LEU A 202 -7.33 -4.57 -11.51
C LEU A 202 -6.50 -5.40 -12.51
N PRO A 203 -5.18 -5.53 -12.31
CA PRO A 203 -4.32 -6.28 -13.21
C PRO A 203 -4.74 -7.75 -13.27
N SER A 204 -4.57 -8.39 -14.43
CA SER A 204 -4.89 -9.81 -14.61
C SER A 204 -4.22 -10.71 -13.56
N ARG A 205 -3.01 -10.34 -13.13
CA ARG A 205 -2.25 -11.01 -12.07
C ARG A 205 -2.99 -11.07 -10.72
N PHE A 206 -3.94 -10.18 -10.46
CA PHE A 206 -4.80 -10.26 -9.27
C PHE A 206 -5.59 -11.58 -9.20
N SER A 207 -5.87 -12.21 -10.35
CA SER A 207 -6.51 -13.53 -10.43
C SER A 207 -5.73 -14.67 -9.77
N CYS A 208 -4.44 -14.50 -9.47
CA CYS A 208 -3.65 -15.44 -8.65
C CYS A 208 -4.35 -15.79 -7.33
N MET A 209 -5.22 -14.90 -6.82
CA MET A 209 -6.05 -15.16 -5.63
C MET A 209 -6.85 -16.47 -5.72
N GLN A 210 -7.22 -16.92 -6.92
CA GLN A 210 -7.98 -18.15 -7.10
C GLN A 210 -7.17 -19.40 -6.75
N SER A 211 -5.86 -19.39 -7.02
CA SER A 211 -4.97 -20.50 -6.69
C SER A 211 -4.37 -20.34 -5.29
N ASP A 212 -3.91 -19.14 -4.95
CA ASP A 212 -3.11 -18.91 -3.75
C ASP A 212 -3.92 -19.17 -2.47
N PHE A 213 -5.17 -18.70 -2.42
CA PHE A 213 -6.00 -18.84 -1.22
C PHE A 213 -6.47 -20.27 -0.95
N SER A 214 -6.40 -21.19 -1.91
CA SER A 214 -6.67 -22.60 -1.63
C SER A 214 -5.52 -23.32 -0.90
N LYS A 215 -4.34 -22.69 -0.83
CA LYS A 215 -3.09 -23.26 -0.32
C LYS A 215 -2.54 -22.51 0.90
N VAL A 216 -3.24 -21.48 1.37
CA VAL A 216 -2.73 -20.58 2.40
C VAL A 216 -2.96 -21.16 3.79
N ASP A 217 -1.88 -21.20 4.58
CA ASP A 217 -1.89 -21.68 5.96
C ASP A 217 -2.04 -20.52 6.95
N LEU A 218 -1.54 -19.32 6.60
CA LEU A 218 -1.63 -18.12 7.43
C LEU A 218 -1.83 -16.87 6.58
N LEU A 219 -2.77 -16.00 6.97
CA LEU A 219 -2.83 -14.63 6.49
C LEU A 219 -2.18 -13.68 7.49
N ILE A 220 -1.29 -12.82 7.01
CA ILE A 220 -0.78 -11.67 7.77
C ILE A 220 -1.23 -10.40 7.05
N ILE A 221 -2.12 -9.64 7.67
CA ILE A 221 -2.70 -8.40 7.15
C ILE A 221 -2.01 -7.23 7.87
N MET A 222 -1.40 -6.32 7.13
CA MET A 222 -0.59 -5.24 7.71
C MET A 222 -0.89 -3.89 7.08
N GLY A 223 -1.05 -2.86 7.91
CA GLY A 223 -1.08 -1.47 7.45
C GLY A 223 -2.19 -1.15 6.45
N THR A 224 -3.35 -1.80 6.53
CA THR A 224 -4.48 -1.52 5.63
C THR A 224 -5.76 -1.33 6.43
N SER A 225 -6.62 -0.41 5.96
CA SER A 225 -7.95 -0.19 6.52
C SER A 225 -9.01 -1.13 5.91
N LEU A 226 -8.65 -1.98 4.93
CA LEU A 226 -9.56 -2.91 4.24
C LEU A 226 -10.87 -2.26 3.73
N GLN A 227 -10.82 -1.00 3.31
CA GLN A 227 -11.99 -0.27 2.78
C GLN A 227 -12.14 -0.36 1.25
N VAL A 228 -11.08 -0.75 0.54
CA VAL A 228 -11.06 -0.73 -0.94
C VAL A 228 -11.34 -2.12 -1.50
N GLN A 229 -12.44 -2.25 -2.24
CA GLN A 229 -12.77 -3.46 -2.99
C GLN A 229 -12.09 -3.48 -4.37
N PRO A 230 -11.79 -4.66 -4.94
CA PRO A 230 -12.04 -6.00 -4.41
C PRO A 230 -10.99 -6.50 -3.41
N PHE A 231 -9.94 -5.72 -3.11
CA PHE A 231 -8.83 -6.13 -2.25
C PHE A 231 -9.30 -6.54 -0.85
N ALA A 232 -10.20 -5.76 -0.24
CA ALA A 232 -10.75 -6.05 1.08
C ALA A 232 -11.43 -7.42 1.15
N SER A 233 -12.03 -7.92 0.07
CA SER A 233 -12.66 -9.25 0.03
C SER A 233 -11.68 -10.42 0.12
N LEU A 234 -10.36 -10.19 -0.05
CA LEU A 234 -9.36 -11.25 0.00
C LEU A 234 -9.34 -11.98 1.36
N ILE A 235 -9.59 -11.29 2.47
CA ILE A 235 -9.59 -11.91 3.80
C ILE A 235 -10.66 -13.01 3.94
N SER A 236 -11.72 -12.98 3.12
CA SER A 236 -12.80 -13.94 3.14
C SER A 236 -12.59 -15.10 2.15
N LYS A 237 -11.51 -15.06 1.36
CA LYS A 237 -11.14 -16.14 0.43
C LYS A 237 -10.33 -17.24 1.12
N ALA A 238 -9.74 -16.96 2.28
CA ALA A 238 -9.00 -17.95 3.04
C ALA A 238 -9.93 -19.06 3.59
N PRO A 239 -9.48 -20.32 3.62
CA PRO A 239 -10.20 -21.43 4.26
C PRO A 239 -10.64 -21.09 5.68
N LEU A 240 -11.75 -21.67 6.14
CA LEU A 240 -12.30 -21.34 7.47
C LEU A 240 -11.32 -21.67 8.61
N ALA A 241 -10.44 -22.65 8.47
CA ALA A 241 -9.46 -22.99 9.51
C ALA A 241 -8.23 -22.06 9.54
N THR A 242 -7.88 -21.41 8.42
CA THR A 242 -6.66 -20.60 8.26
C THR A 242 -6.65 -19.42 9.25
N PRO A 243 -5.66 -19.35 10.17
CA PRO A 243 -5.49 -18.21 11.04
C PRO A 243 -5.21 -16.91 10.29
N ARG A 244 -5.63 -15.79 10.87
CA ARG A 244 -5.43 -14.46 10.28
C ARG A 244 -4.91 -13.51 11.36
N LEU A 245 -3.69 -13.00 11.16
CA LEU A 245 -3.08 -12.00 12.03
C LEU A 245 -3.24 -10.61 11.38
N LEU A 246 -3.81 -9.66 12.10
CA LEU A 246 -3.80 -8.24 11.76
C LEU A 246 -2.71 -7.54 12.58
N ILE A 247 -1.77 -6.86 11.91
CA ILE A 247 -0.82 -5.92 12.52
C ILE A 247 -1.15 -4.53 11.99
N ASN A 248 -1.84 -3.73 12.78
CA ASN A 248 -2.32 -2.42 12.31
C ASN A 248 -2.56 -1.47 13.49
N LYS A 249 -2.60 -0.16 13.25
CA LYS A 249 -2.89 0.82 14.31
C LYS A 249 -4.29 0.64 14.91
N GLU A 250 -5.23 0.21 14.07
CA GLU A 250 -6.65 0.07 14.43
C GLU A 250 -7.18 -1.28 13.94
N LYS A 251 -8.21 -1.80 14.62
CA LYS A 251 -8.92 -2.98 14.13
C LYS A 251 -9.61 -2.67 12.81
N THR A 252 -9.56 -3.61 11.88
CA THR A 252 -10.22 -3.48 10.58
C THR A 252 -10.73 -4.83 10.08
N GLY A 253 -11.58 -4.81 9.04
CA GLY A 253 -12.12 -5.98 8.38
C GLY A 253 -13.21 -6.69 9.18
N GLN A 254 -13.58 -6.16 10.35
CA GLN A 254 -14.76 -6.62 11.08
C GLN A 254 -15.99 -6.27 10.27
N THR A 255 -16.80 -7.27 9.93
CA THR A 255 -18.13 -7.04 9.37
C THR A 255 -19.16 -7.41 10.40
N ASP A 256 -20.21 -6.60 10.46
CA ASP A 256 -21.42 -7.00 11.14
C ASP A 256 -21.94 -8.31 10.51
N PRO A 257 -22.22 -9.37 11.30
CA PRO A 257 -22.63 -10.67 10.76
C PRO A 257 -23.91 -10.61 9.92
N PHE A 258 -24.83 -9.69 10.24
CA PHE A 258 -26.08 -9.52 9.50
C PHE A 258 -25.81 -8.81 8.15
N LEU A 259 -24.98 -7.77 8.15
CA LEU A 259 -24.57 -7.08 6.92
C LEU A 259 -23.76 -8.00 5.98
N GLY A 260 -22.84 -8.80 6.54
CA GLY A 260 -22.05 -9.77 5.77
C GLY A 260 -22.91 -10.83 5.07
N MET A 261 -23.90 -11.38 5.80
CA MET A 261 -24.87 -12.32 5.23
C MET A 261 -25.74 -11.67 4.15
N MET A 262 -26.24 -10.46 4.39
CA MET A 262 -27.11 -9.74 3.45
C MET A 262 -26.39 -9.37 2.15
N MET A 263 -25.11 -9.01 2.22
CA MET A 263 -24.34 -8.57 1.05
C MET A 263 -23.63 -9.72 0.30
N GLY A 264 -23.78 -10.98 0.74
CA GLY A 264 -23.07 -12.12 0.15
C GLY A 264 -21.54 -12.01 0.23
N LEU A 265 -21.05 -11.11 1.08
CA LEU A 265 -19.63 -10.93 1.37
C LEU A 265 -19.25 -12.02 2.37
N GLY A 266 -18.23 -12.82 2.08
CA GLY A 266 -17.75 -13.84 3.01
C GLY A 266 -17.40 -13.23 4.38
N GLY A 267 -17.32 -14.07 5.42
CA GLY A 267 -17.13 -13.60 6.80
C GLY A 267 -15.91 -12.68 6.99
N GLY A 268 -16.11 -11.54 7.64
CA GLY A 268 -15.05 -10.62 8.04
C GLY A 268 -14.20 -11.18 9.18
N MET A 269 -13.44 -10.30 9.82
CA MET A 269 -12.62 -10.60 10.99
C MET A 269 -13.48 -10.65 12.26
N ASP A 270 -13.21 -11.59 13.15
CA ASP A 270 -13.82 -11.71 14.48
C ASP A 270 -12.73 -11.88 15.55
N PHE A 271 -12.29 -10.76 16.13
CA PHE A 271 -11.24 -10.72 17.12
C PHE A 271 -11.75 -10.95 18.55
N ASP A 272 -12.98 -10.53 18.85
CA ASP A 272 -13.42 -10.28 20.24
C ASP A 272 -14.68 -11.06 20.64
N SER A 273 -15.42 -11.63 19.68
CA SER A 273 -16.64 -12.33 20.05
C SER A 273 -16.32 -13.63 20.79
N LYS A 274 -17.28 -14.14 21.56
CA LYS A 274 -17.18 -15.47 22.19
C LYS A 274 -17.02 -16.61 21.18
N LYS A 275 -17.22 -16.35 19.88
CA LYS A 275 -17.07 -17.30 18.77
C LYS A 275 -15.74 -17.13 18.03
N ALA A 276 -14.91 -16.15 18.40
CA ALA A 276 -13.59 -15.93 17.82
C ALA A 276 -12.72 -17.16 18.02
N TYR A 277 -12.01 -17.59 16.96
CA TYR A 277 -11.25 -18.84 16.98
C TYR A 277 -9.97 -18.84 16.13
N ARG A 278 -9.74 -17.82 15.31
CA ARG A 278 -8.63 -17.81 14.35
C ARG A 278 -8.04 -16.43 14.04
N ASP A 279 -8.70 -15.36 14.46
CA ASP A 279 -8.32 -13.99 14.12
C ASP A 279 -7.62 -13.36 15.32
N VAL A 280 -6.45 -12.77 15.08
CA VAL A 280 -5.64 -12.09 16.10
C VAL A 280 -5.39 -10.67 15.63
N ALA A 281 -5.56 -9.69 16.50
CA ALA A 281 -5.21 -8.30 16.24
C ALA A 281 -4.07 -7.87 17.17
N TRP A 282 -2.94 -7.50 16.59
CA TRP A 282 -1.87 -6.77 17.26
C TRP A 282 -1.98 -5.29 16.87
N LEU A 283 -2.21 -4.43 17.86
CA LEU A 283 -2.50 -3.01 17.64
C LEU A 283 -1.28 -2.13 17.90
N GLY A 284 -0.81 -1.44 16.87
CA GLY A 284 0.34 -0.54 16.92
C GLY A 284 0.95 -0.28 15.54
N ASP A 285 2.16 0.27 15.53
CA ASP A 285 2.91 0.48 14.28
C ASP A 285 3.33 -0.84 13.65
N CYS A 286 3.23 -0.94 12.32
CA CYS A 286 3.56 -2.17 11.59
C CYS A 286 4.99 -2.64 11.83
N ASP A 287 5.95 -1.71 11.89
CA ASP A 287 7.35 -2.02 12.19
C ASP A 287 7.53 -2.66 13.57
N GLN A 288 6.84 -2.14 14.60
CA GLN A 288 6.91 -2.67 15.96
C GLN A 288 6.24 -4.05 16.06
N GLY A 289 5.11 -4.25 15.39
CA GLY A 289 4.45 -5.55 15.36
C GLY A 289 5.27 -6.61 14.62
N CYS A 290 5.91 -6.25 13.51
CA CYS A 290 6.85 -7.12 12.80
C CYS A 290 8.10 -7.44 13.63
N LEU A 291 8.66 -6.47 14.35
CA LEU A 291 9.77 -6.70 15.29
C LEU A 291 9.35 -7.63 16.42
N ALA A 292 8.18 -7.43 17.02
CA ALA A 292 7.67 -8.29 18.10
C ALA A 292 7.47 -9.73 17.61
N LEU A 293 6.87 -9.91 16.43
CA LEU A 293 6.70 -11.23 15.82
C LEU A 293 8.06 -11.86 15.48
N ALA A 294 9.00 -11.09 14.93
CA ALA A 294 10.35 -11.54 14.66
C ALA A 294 11.09 -11.93 15.95
N ASP A 295 10.89 -11.23 17.07
CA ASP A 295 11.49 -11.56 18.37
C ASP A 295 11.02 -12.94 18.85
N LEU A 296 9.70 -13.16 18.83
CA LEU A 296 9.08 -14.42 19.21
C LEU A 296 9.51 -15.59 18.31
N LEU A 297 9.77 -15.32 17.03
CA LEU A 297 10.29 -16.30 16.06
C LEU A 297 11.81 -16.52 16.17
N GLY A 298 12.54 -15.71 16.95
CA GLY A 298 14.00 -15.74 17.04
C GLY A 298 14.70 -15.09 15.83
N TRP A 299 14.01 -14.27 15.05
CA TRP A 299 14.49 -13.62 13.81
C TRP A 299 14.84 -12.14 14.00
N LYS A 300 14.59 -11.55 15.17
CA LYS A 300 14.76 -10.10 15.39
C LYS A 300 16.14 -9.57 15.01
N LYS A 301 17.21 -10.23 15.48
CA LYS A 301 18.58 -9.83 15.13
C LYS A 301 18.84 -9.90 13.63
N GLU A 302 18.39 -10.97 12.98
CA GLU A 302 18.53 -11.15 11.53
C GLU A 302 17.77 -10.06 10.75
N LEU A 303 16.58 -9.69 11.22
CA LEU A 303 15.78 -8.60 10.66
C LEU A 303 16.46 -7.24 10.83
N GLU A 304 16.94 -6.92 12.03
CA GLU A 304 17.66 -5.69 12.31
C GLU A 304 18.97 -5.59 11.49
N ASP A 305 19.71 -6.68 11.38
CA ASP A 305 20.92 -6.76 10.56
C ASP A 305 20.61 -6.59 9.06
N LEU A 306 19.53 -7.20 8.57
CA LEU A 306 19.05 -7.03 7.18
C LEU A 306 18.69 -5.57 6.90
N VAL A 307 17.84 -4.97 7.74
CA VAL A 307 17.41 -3.56 7.59
C VAL A 307 18.62 -2.63 7.56
N ARG A 308 19.54 -2.76 8.53
CA ARG A 308 20.74 -1.92 8.60
C ARG A 308 21.60 -2.04 7.35
N ARG A 309 21.83 -3.26 6.87
CA ARG A 309 22.66 -3.53 5.69
C ARG A 309 22.03 -2.95 4.43
N GLU A 310 20.74 -3.20 4.20
CA GLU A 310 20.07 -2.74 2.99
C GLU A 310 19.88 -1.23 2.97
N HIS A 311 19.59 -0.60 4.12
CA HIS A 311 19.57 0.87 4.22
C HIS A 311 20.94 1.48 3.90
N ALA A 312 22.03 0.91 4.43
CA ALA A 312 23.38 1.36 4.11
C ALA A 312 23.72 1.19 2.61
N ASN A 313 23.25 0.09 1.97
CA ASN A 313 23.42 -0.12 0.53
C ASN A 313 22.68 0.94 -0.29
N ILE A 314 21.44 1.28 0.09
CA ILE A 314 20.64 2.32 -0.57
C ILE A 314 21.30 3.69 -0.40
N ASP A 315 21.80 4.01 0.79
CA ASP A 315 22.50 5.26 1.08
C ASP A 315 23.81 5.37 0.26
N ALA A 316 24.54 4.27 0.07
CA ALA A 316 25.75 4.25 -0.77
C ALA A 316 25.45 4.46 -2.26
N GLN A 317 24.34 3.91 -2.77
CA GLN A 317 23.92 4.07 -4.16
C GLN A 317 23.38 5.47 -4.47
N SER A 318 22.75 6.11 -3.49
CA SER A 318 22.29 7.51 -3.62
C SER A 318 23.44 8.50 -3.52
N GLY A 319 24.45 8.26 -2.66
CA GLY A 319 25.65 9.11 -2.55
C GLY A 319 26.62 9.04 -3.74
N SER A 320 26.53 8.00 -4.59
CA SER A 320 27.34 7.85 -5.81
C SER A 320 26.70 8.48 -7.05
N GLN A 321 25.45 8.96 -6.96
CA GLN A 321 24.89 9.89 -7.93
C GLN A 321 25.34 11.31 -7.55
N ALA A 322 26.36 11.83 -8.26
CA ALA A 322 26.84 13.19 -8.08
C ALA A 322 25.67 14.19 -8.07
N PRO A 323 25.71 15.26 -7.25
CA PRO A 323 24.66 16.27 -7.27
C PRO A 323 24.61 16.90 -8.66
N ASN A 324 23.43 16.86 -9.29
CA ASN A 324 23.15 17.67 -10.47
C ASN A 324 23.49 19.14 -10.14
N PRO A 325 24.27 19.84 -10.97
CA PRO A 325 24.65 21.22 -10.71
C PRO A 325 23.50 22.16 -11.07
N SER A 326 22.45 22.19 -10.24
CA SER A 326 21.38 23.18 -10.39
C SER A 326 20.53 23.34 -9.11
N THR A 327 21.16 23.53 -7.96
CA THR A 327 20.49 24.08 -6.77
C THR A 327 21.46 24.93 -5.94
N THR A 328 22.07 25.94 -6.53
CA THR A 328 22.52 27.12 -5.79
C THR A 328 21.37 28.13 -5.78
N ILE A 329 20.46 27.98 -4.82
CA ILE A 329 19.57 29.09 -4.44
C ILE A 329 20.46 30.11 -3.74
N SER A 330 20.76 31.20 -4.44
CA SER A 330 21.36 32.39 -3.85
C SER A 330 20.37 33.00 -2.86
N PRO A 331 20.78 33.44 -1.65
CA PRO A 331 19.88 34.15 -0.76
C PRO A 331 19.54 35.52 -1.37
N GLY A 332 18.34 35.62 -1.92
CA GLY A 332 17.78 36.87 -2.45
C GLY A 332 17.67 37.90 -1.32
N LYS A 333 18.27 39.07 -1.52
CA LYS A 333 18.16 40.24 -0.65
C LYS A 333 16.68 40.61 -0.46
N SER A 334 16.28 40.80 0.79
CA SER A 334 14.98 41.33 1.19
C SER A 334 14.76 42.73 0.61
N PRO A 335 13.57 43.06 0.08
CA PRO A 335 13.24 44.44 -0.29
C PRO A 335 12.98 45.29 0.96
N PRO A 336 13.21 46.62 0.91
CA PRO A 336 13.03 47.49 2.07
C PRO A 336 11.54 47.73 2.39
N PRO A 337 11.19 47.99 3.66
CA PRO A 337 9.81 48.19 4.08
C PRO A 337 9.21 49.50 3.53
N ALA A 338 7.96 49.43 3.08
CA ALA A 338 7.17 50.56 2.62
C ALA A 338 6.90 51.54 3.79
N LYS A 339 7.09 52.84 3.53
CA LYS A 339 6.83 53.93 4.48
C LYS A 339 5.32 54.08 4.72
N GLU A 340 4.95 54.14 5.99
CA GLU A 340 3.63 54.58 6.47
C GLU A 340 3.30 55.98 5.95
N ALA A 341 2.15 56.12 5.27
CA ALA A 341 1.55 57.41 5.00
C ALA A 341 0.77 57.86 6.24
N ALA A 342 1.33 58.86 6.93
CA ALA A 342 0.68 59.53 8.05
C ALA A 342 -0.55 60.32 7.57
N ARG A 343 -1.65 60.10 8.29
CA ARG A 343 -2.92 60.83 8.23
C ARG A 343 -2.71 62.24 8.78
N THR A 344 -2.74 63.27 7.94
CA THR A 344 -2.85 64.67 8.40
C THR A 344 -4.32 65.09 8.39
N LYS A 345 -4.80 65.50 9.58
CA LYS A 345 -6.07 66.19 9.79
C LYS A 345 -5.90 67.64 9.36
N GLU A 346 -6.80 68.16 8.52
CA GLU A 346 -7.01 69.59 8.33
C GLU A 346 -8.44 69.97 8.75
N LYS A 347 -8.51 70.84 9.75
CA LYS A 347 -9.59 71.75 10.20
C LYS A 347 -8.82 72.83 10.98
N GLU A 348 -9.04 74.14 10.91
CA GLU A 348 -9.95 75.06 10.23
C GLU A 348 -9.32 76.47 10.38
N GLU A 349 -9.92 77.49 9.74
CA GLU A 349 -9.81 78.95 10.03
C GLU A 349 -8.68 79.73 9.32
N GLN A 350 -8.85 80.92 8.72
CA GLN A 350 -9.92 81.95 8.70
C GLN A 350 -9.55 82.99 7.60
N GLN A 351 -10.50 83.42 6.76
CA GLN A 351 -10.82 84.83 6.40
C GLN A 351 -11.92 84.90 5.34
#